data_AF-A0A0M1JHA8-F1
#
_entry.id   AF-A0A0M1JHA8-F1
#
_cell.length_a   1.000
_cell.length_b   1.000
_cell.length_c   1.000
_cell.angle_alpha   90.00
_cell.angle_beta   90.00
_cell.angle_gamma   90.00
#
_symmetry.space_group_name_H-M   'P 1'
#
loop_
_entity.id
_entity.type
_entity.pdbx_description
1 polymer ?
#
loop_
_entity_poly.entity_id
_entity_poly.type
_entity_poly.pdbx_seq_one_letter_code
_entity_poly.pdbx_strand_id
1 'polypeptide(L)' 'MKIIIEQDGEGYLAKIEGQENLFAFAYSEQEAIVELKNVVEMIMDYQLEQINEQRIIKNQLTATVEKYAVQI' A
#
# COMPACT_ATOMS: atom_id res chain seq x y z
N MET A 1 8.57 -12.41 6.57
CA MET A 1 7.33 -12.09 5.85
C MET A 1 6.97 -13.31 5.02
N LYS A 2 5.81 -13.91 5.26
CA LYS A 2 5.41 -15.21 4.71
C LYS A 2 3.98 -15.08 4.14
N ILE A 3 3.74 -15.70 2.99
CA ILE A 3 2.38 -15.86 2.46
C ILE A 3 1.74 -17.05 3.17
N ILE A 4 0.54 -16.84 3.71
CA ILE A 4 -0.31 -17.88 4.30
C ILE A 4 -1.49 -18.08 3.36
N ILE A 5 -1.80 -19.33 3.03
CA ILE A 5 -2.98 -19.71 2.27
C ILE A 5 -3.74 -20.72 3.12
N GLU A 6 -5.01 -20.46 3.34
CA GLU A 6 -5.89 -21.31 4.13
C GLU A 6 -7.23 -21.48 3.41
N GLN A 7 -7.85 -22.65 3.57
CA GLN A 7 -9.18 -22.90 3.05
C GLN A 7 -10.19 -22.05 3.84
N ASP A 8 -11.06 -21.34 3.12
CA ASP A 8 -12.09 -20.48 3.68
C ASP A 8 -13.41 -20.72 2.94
N GLY A 9 -14.37 -21.40 3.59
CA GLY A 9 -15.61 -21.83 2.95
C GLY A 9 -15.38 -22.68 1.69
N GLU A 10 -15.89 -22.21 0.55
CA GLU A 10 -15.75 -22.87 -0.75
C GLU A 10 -14.48 -22.48 -1.52
N GLY A 11 -13.63 -21.62 -0.94
CA GLY A 11 -12.42 -21.14 -1.59
C GLY A 11 -11.22 -21.07 -0.65
N TYR A 12 -10.32 -20.15 -0.95
CA TYR A 12 -9.04 -19.98 -0.28
C TYR A 12 -8.81 -18.51 0.02
N LEU A 13 -8.34 -18.24 1.23
CA LEU A 13 -7.87 -16.94 1.67
C LEU A 13 -6.34 -16.93 1.66
N ALA A 14 -5.76 -16.09 0.81
CA ALA A 14 -4.33 -15.79 0.81
C ALA A 14 -4.06 -14.51 1.59
N LYS A 15 -3.08 -14.50 2.49
CA LYS A 15 -2.72 -13.33 3.32
C LYS A 15 -1.23 -13.22 3.61
N ILE A 16 -0.75 -12.01 3.93
CA ILE A 16 0.62 -11.79 4.39
C ILE A 16 0.67 -11.84 5.93
N GLU A 17 1.51 -12.71 6.47
CA GLU A 17 1.72 -12.83 7.92
C GLU A 17 2.13 -11.49 8.54
N GLY A 18 1.37 -11.06 9.56
CA GLY A 18 1.59 -9.81 10.28
C GLY A 18 1.04 -8.56 9.58
N GLN A 19 0.24 -8.71 8.52
CA GLN A 19 -0.35 -7.59 7.78
C GLN A 19 -1.87 -7.76 7.67
N GLU A 20 -2.64 -7.04 8.50
CA GLU A 20 -4.10 -7.19 8.60
C GLU A 20 -4.84 -6.81 7.30
N ASN A 21 -4.28 -5.91 6.50
CA ASN A 21 -4.93 -5.38 5.29
C ASN A 21 -4.43 -6.03 3.99
N LEU A 22 -3.53 -7.03 4.07
CA LEU A 22 -2.98 -7.71 2.91
C LEU A 22 -3.52 -9.14 2.84
N PHE A 23 -4.73 -9.26 2.30
CA PHE A 23 -5.39 -10.53 2.06
C PHE A 23 -6.26 -10.48 0.80
N ALA A 24 -6.53 -11.64 0.23
CA ALA A 24 -7.47 -11.81 -0.88
C ALA A 24 -8.08 -13.21 -0.88
N PHE A 25 -9.33 -13.30 -1.32
CA PHE A 25 -10.08 -14.54 -1.44
C PHE A 25 -10.28 -14.92 -2.91
N ALA A 26 -10.19 -16.21 -3.23
CA ALA A 26 -10.63 -16.76 -4.51
C ALA A 26 -11.03 -18.24 -4.40
N TYR A 27 -11.63 -18.81 -5.45
CA TYR A 27 -12.11 -20.19 -5.45
C TYR A 27 -11.00 -21.25 -5.66
N SER A 28 -9.79 -20.83 -6.01
CA SER A 28 -8.61 -21.68 -6.07
C SER A 28 -7.41 -21.02 -5.38
N GLU A 29 -6.47 -21.82 -4.87
CA GLU A 29 -5.23 -21.31 -4.26
C GLU A 29 -4.46 -20.39 -5.21
N GLN A 30 -4.39 -20.78 -6.50
CA GLN A 30 -3.68 -20.00 -7.51
C GLN A 30 -4.31 -18.63 -7.73
N GLU A 31 -5.64 -18.57 -7.86
CA GLU A 31 -6.35 -17.30 -8.00
C GLU A 31 -6.20 -16.44 -6.75
N ALA A 32 -6.24 -17.02 -5.54
CA ALA A 32 -6.11 -16.27 -4.30
C ALA A 32 -4.74 -15.59 -4.19
N ILE A 33 -3.68 -16.25 -4.67
CA ILE A 33 -2.34 -15.64 -4.78
C ILE A 33 -2.32 -14.50 -5.80
N VAL A 34 -2.94 -14.69 -6.97
CA VAL A 34 -3.02 -13.64 -8.00
C VAL A 34 -3.77 -12.42 -7.47
N GLU A 35 -4.88 -12.62 -6.78
CA GLU A 35 -5.64 -11.53 -6.17
C GLU A 35 -4.86 -10.85 -5.05
N LEU A 36 -4.15 -11.60 -4.20
CA LEU A 36 -3.30 -11.03 -3.16
C LEU A 36 -2.19 -10.14 -3.78
N LYS A 37 -1.60 -10.58 -4.90
CA LYS A 37 -0.64 -9.76 -5.65
C LYS A 37 -1.29 -8.44 -6.11
N ASN A 38 -2.49 -8.50 -6.68
CA ASN A 38 -3.20 -7.31 -7.15
C ASN A 38 -3.50 -6.33 -6.00
N VAL A 39 -3.89 -6.84 -4.82
CA VAL A 39 -4.10 -6.03 -3.61
C VAL A 39 -2.81 -5.32 -3.18
N VAL A 40 -1.67 -6.04 -3.17
CA VAL A 40 -0.37 -5.44 -2.83
C VAL A 40 0.00 -4.35 -3.83
N GLU A 41 -0.16 -4.59 -5.13
CA GLU A 41 0.11 -3.60 -6.19
C GLU A 41 -0.75 -2.34 -6.00
N MET A 42 -2.05 -2.49 -5.76
CA MET A 42 -2.96 -1.36 -5.51
C MET A 42 -2.53 -0.54 -4.27
N ILE A 43 -2.12 -1.20 -3.19
CA ILE A 43 -1.68 -0.49 -1.97
C ILE A 43 -0.35 0.24 -2.22
N MET A 44 0.56 -0.34 -2.99
CA MET A 44 1.80 0.33 -3.38
C MET A 44 1.52 1.60 -4.19
N ASP A 45 0.64 1.53 -5.18
CA ASP A 45 0.28 2.68 -6.00
C ASP A 45 -0.33 3.80 -5.15
N TYR A 46 -1.25 3.45 -4.24
CA TYR A 46 -1.83 4.41 -3.30
C TYR A 46 -0.78 5.09 -2.41
N GLN A 47 0.18 4.32 -1.86
CA GLN A 47 1.25 4.88 -1.04
C GLN A 47 2.18 5.79 -1.83
N LEU A 48 2.47 5.46 -3.09
CA LEU A 48 3.28 6.31 -3.97
C LEU A 48 2.59 7.64 -4.26
N GLU A 49 1.27 7.64 -4.45
CA GLU A 49 0.48 8.85 -4.61
C GLU A 49 0.57 9.74 -3.36
N GLN A 50 0.38 9.16 -2.16
CA GLN A 50 0.54 9.90 -0.91
C GLN A 50 1.94 10.50 -0.73
N ILE A 51 3.00 9.74 -1.07
CA ILE A 51 4.37 10.24 -1.01
C ILE A 51 4.56 11.44 -1.96
N ASN A 52 3.93 11.39 -3.14
CA ASN A 52 3.99 12.49 -4.10
C ASN A 52 3.30 13.75 -3.56
N GLU A 53 2.12 13.62 -2.96
CA GLU A 53 1.45 14.73 -2.28
C GLU A 53 2.31 15.34 -1.17
N GLN A 54 2.91 14.51 -0.33
CA GLN A 54 3.80 14.96 0.75
C GLN A 54 5.05 15.69 0.20
N ARG A 55 5.59 15.27 -0.95
CA ARG A 55 6.71 15.98 -1.60
C ARG A 55 6.30 17.38 -2.05
N ILE A 56 5.11 17.53 -2.62
CA ILE A 56 4.58 18.84 -3.03
C ILE A 56 4.44 19.75 -1.81
N ILE A 57 3.85 19.25 -0.73
CA ILE A 57 3.68 20.00 0.53
C ILE A 57 5.05 20.41 1.09
N LYS A 58 6.01 19.49 1.18
CA LYS A 58 7.37 19.78 1.65
C LYS A 58 8.01 20.93 0.85
N ASN A 59 7.89 20.90 -0.47
CA ASN A 59 8.47 21.93 -1.33
C ASN A 59 7.82 23.31 -1.09
N GLN A 60 6.50 23.35 -0.91
CA GLN A 60 5.79 24.59 -0.56
C GLN A 60 6.22 25.15 0.79
N LEU A 61 6.38 24.28 1.79
CA LEU A 61 6.87 24.66 3.11
C LEU A 61 8.30 25.19 3.04
N THR A 62 9.17 24.54 2.25
CA THR A 62 10.57 24.95 2.07
C THR A 62 10.66 26.35 1.48
N ALA A 63 9.92 26.62 0.39
CA ALA A 63 9.85 27.94 -0.23
C ALA A 63 9.30 29.02 0.73
N THR A 64 8.34 28.65 1.59
CA THR A 64 7.76 29.56 2.59
C THR A 64 8.77 29.91 3.67
N VAL A 65 9.56 28.95 4.15
CA VAL A 65 10.65 29.18 5.11
C VAL A 65 11.72 30.09 4.51
N GLU A 66 12.15 29.83 3.27
CA GLU A 66 13.13 30.67 2.56
C GLU A 66 12.66 32.11 2.43
N LYS A 67 11.38 32.32 2.09
CA LYS A 67 10.79 33.67 2.01
C LYS A 67 10.90 34.44 3.33
N TYR A 68 10.66 33.78 4.47
CA TYR A 68 10.79 34.43 5.78
C TYR A 68 12.25 34.69 6.15
N ALA A 69 13.19 33.83 5.75
CA ALA A 69 14.61 34.00 6.02
C ALA A 69 15.22 35.23 5.32
N VAL A 70 14.67 35.66 4.17
CA VAL A 70 15.15 36.82 3.40
C VAL A 70 14.53 38.15 3.88
N GLN A 71 13.49 38.11 4.73
CA GLN A 71 12.80 39.30 5.25
C GLN A 71 13.40 39.85 6.55
N ILE A 72 14.57 39.37 6.97
CA ILE A 72 15.31 39.79 8.18
C ILE A 72 16.56 40.57 7.79
#